data_AF-A0A6A6TPX9-F1
#
_entry.id   AF-A0A6A6TPX9-F1
#
_cell.length_a   1.000
_cell.length_b   1.000
_cell.length_c   1.000
_cell.angle_alpha   90.00
_cell.angle_beta   90.00
_cell.angle_gamma   90.00
#
_symmetry.space_group_name_H-M   'P 1'
#
loop_
_entity.id
_entity.type
_entity.pdbx_description
1 polymer ?
#
loop_
_entity_poly.entity_id
_entity_poly.type
_entity_poly.pdbx_seq_one_letter_code
_entity_poly.pdbx_strand_id
1 'polypeptide(L)'
;MAAQDNFSMDGDDLNFGEDRSSSPTPDNENDLDYEDELMEDFELEGYADLADDGDELYNDSPVKSRPAFYHRSNKAAERSALRTRVDESDSFLLIEDSNHASTPAPNARTPKFTRRRRGKNTLPDFSKKVSGELDSDDDMMMTMREKGYSDQQIAEKLVKEGRKRYDRKSVSTRISRIKFAQAAQVDTQLEEGYKEWTMDDDMRLMEAYNLADIQVNYEIERVRAWRFRKVSDTMRKLDKDSIYSEKACRERYQALIDGTARIPTEEDDNPDARRAELEQFRMEREDMRAKERAEKEKKEALDRKIKEDAKLRQAQKSEETALARAAKAEAKAQRAMQRAAQNQMRLERAHENKLKKSGKLESMRREKAELAQKVSDANSNEKVKVNMLADLKNVTGDTKDPRSVLTLEDLQALCGQRALDPEGRSKEELVQRLKDADDKFSAAQLKNMCRAKGLNVAGTKILLKYQIALVEARKFPSFDEALLAADEEEEEGDGDEVTQDVNNEPIDLLQGADDDEDEIMFE
;
A
#
# COMPACT_ATOMS: atom_id res chain seq x y z
N MET A 1 81.89 -47.78 -46.60
CA MET A 1 82.13 -47.05 -45.33
C MET A 1 80.97 -46.07 -45.18
N ALA A 2 79.76 -46.43 -44.78
CA ALA A 2 79.26 -47.32 -43.71
C ALA A 2 79.49 -46.76 -42.29
N ALA A 3 78.48 -46.04 -41.78
CA ALA A 3 78.00 -45.87 -40.40
C ALA A 3 76.78 -44.93 -40.55
N GLN A 4 75.50 -45.33 -40.50
CA GLN A 4 74.77 -46.24 -39.60
C GLN A 4 75.00 -45.90 -38.13
N ASP A 5 74.13 -45.05 -37.60
CA ASP A 5 73.78 -45.08 -36.18
C ASP A 5 72.27 -45.29 -36.05
N ASN A 6 71.96 -46.41 -35.40
CA ASN A 6 70.65 -46.88 -35.00
C ASN A 6 70.17 -46.05 -33.80
N PHE A 7 68.97 -45.51 -33.87
CA PHE A 7 68.18 -45.26 -32.66
C PHE A 7 66.84 -45.99 -32.78
N SER A 8 66.80 -47.13 -32.11
CA SER A 8 65.63 -47.96 -31.84
C SER A 8 64.86 -47.33 -30.69
N MET A 9 63.55 -47.15 -30.87
CA MET A 9 62.62 -47.12 -29.76
C MET A 9 61.29 -47.72 -30.26
N ASP A 10 61.24 -49.05 -30.20
CA ASP A 10 60.01 -49.83 -30.13
C ASP A 10 59.31 -49.52 -28.80
N GLY A 11 57.97 -49.48 -28.80
CA GLY A 11 57.20 -49.64 -27.57
C GLY A 11 55.83 -48.98 -27.55
N ASP A 12 54.83 -49.73 -28.03
CA ASP A 12 53.47 -49.80 -27.47
C ASP A 12 52.59 -48.55 -27.50
N ASP A 13 52.01 -48.24 -28.67
CA ASP A 13 50.74 -47.53 -28.74
C ASP A 13 49.58 -48.55 -28.71
N LEU A 14 48.97 -48.63 -27.54
CA LEU A 14 47.81 -49.45 -27.24
C LEU A 14 46.60 -48.96 -28.04
N ASN A 15 46.27 -49.79 -29.02
CA ASN A 15 44.93 -49.99 -29.57
C ASN A 15 43.84 -49.96 -28.46
N PHE A 16 43.04 -48.90 -28.41
CA PHE A 16 41.76 -48.91 -27.69
C PHE A 16 40.66 -48.23 -28.52
N GLY A 17 39.89 -49.08 -29.21
CA GLY A 17 38.44 -48.95 -29.32
C GLY A 17 37.90 -47.77 -30.10
N GLU A 18 37.78 -47.95 -31.41
CA GLU A 18 36.64 -47.41 -32.15
C GLU A 18 35.33 -47.92 -31.51
N ASP A 19 34.59 -47.03 -30.86
CA ASP A 19 33.13 -47.17 -30.76
C ASP A 19 32.50 -45.78 -30.90
N ARG A 20 32.34 -45.39 -32.17
CA ARG A 20 31.53 -44.25 -32.59
C ARG A 20 30.05 -44.62 -32.46
N SER A 21 29.47 -44.42 -31.29
CA SER A 21 28.03 -44.29 -31.15
C SER A 21 27.62 -42.88 -31.63
N SER A 22 27.31 -42.77 -32.93
CA SER A 22 26.59 -41.64 -33.50
C SER A 22 25.18 -41.57 -32.88
N SER A 23 25.01 -40.69 -31.89
CA SER A 23 23.68 -40.24 -31.50
C SER A 23 23.25 -39.11 -32.46
N PRO A 24 22.12 -39.24 -33.18
CA PRO A 24 21.61 -38.17 -34.02
C PRO A 24 20.96 -37.14 -33.10
N THR A 25 21.59 -35.97 -32.97
CA THR A 25 20.91 -34.78 -32.45
C THR A 25 19.89 -34.32 -33.51
N PRO A 26 18.60 -34.21 -33.17
CA PRO A 26 17.61 -33.71 -34.10
C PRO A 26 17.86 -32.23 -34.39
N ASP A 27 17.81 -31.90 -35.67
CA ASP A 27 17.77 -30.55 -36.23
C ASP A 27 16.76 -29.69 -35.47
N ASN A 28 17.26 -28.85 -34.57
CA ASN A 28 16.50 -27.76 -34.00
C ASN A 28 16.83 -26.51 -34.80
N GLU A 29 16.22 -26.42 -35.99
CA GLU A 29 16.07 -25.19 -36.76
C GLU A 29 15.16 -24.23 -35.98
N ASN A 30 15.67 -23.65 -34.91
CA ASN A 30 15.15 -22.41 -34.36
C ASN A 30 16.29 -21.40 -34.37
N ASP A 31 16.39 -20.81 -35.56
CA ASP A 31 17.09 -19.59 -35.91
C ASP A 31 16.53 -18.43 -35.06
N LEU A 32 16.88 -18.45 -33.77
CA LEU A 32 16.71 -17.32 -32.87
C LEU A 32 17.93 -16.44 -33.05
N ASP A 33 17.81 -15.50 -33.98
CA ASP A 33 18.53 -14.22 -33.98
C ASP A 33 18.38 -13.59 -32.60
N TYR A 34 19.27 -13.99 -31.68
CA TYR A 34 19.43 -13.35 -30.39
C TYR A 34 20.30 -12.13 -30.65
N GLU A 35 19.64 -11.02 -30.97
CA GLU A 35 20.23 -9.68 -31.01
C GLU A 35 21.03 -9.45 -29.73
N ASP A 36 22.35 -9.53 -29.85
CA ASP A 36 23.37 -9.21 -28.84
C ASP A 36 23.48 -7.68 -28.66
N GLU A 37 22.33 -7.00 -28.57
CA GLU A 37 22.18 -5.55 -28.51
C GLU A 37 21.51 -5.11 -27.19
N LEU A 38 21.93 -5.61 -26.01
CA LEU A 38 21.45 -5.00 -24.75
C LEU A 38 22.30 -5.26 -23.49
N MET A 39 23.63 -5.28 -23.62
CA MET A 39 24.54 -5.39 -22.47
C MET A 39 25.57 -4.24 -22.35
N GLU A 40 25.29 -3.07 -22.95
CA GLU A 40 26.23 -1.94 -22.95
C GLU A 40 25.87 -0.79 -21.99
N ASP A 41 24.88 -0.94 -21.09
CA ASP A 41 24.62 0.09 -20.06
C ASP A 41 24.01 -0.48 -18.76
N PHE A 42 24.59 -1.55 -18.21
CA PHE A 42 24.38 -1.88 -16.79
C PHE A 42 25.23 -0.92 -15.93
N GLU A 43 24.84 0.36 -15.90
CA GLU A 43 25.24 1.27 -14.84
C GLU A 43 24.75 0.67 -13.53
N LEU A 44 25.69 0.16 -12.73
CA LEU A 44 25.49 -0.45 -11.43
C LEU A 44 24.92 0.59 -10.44
N GLU A 45 23.61 0.84 -10.51
CA GLU A 45 22.82 1.75 -9.69
C GLU A 45 22.68 1.17 -8.26
N GLY A 46 23.79 1.15 -7.53
CA GLY A 46 23.87 0.64 -6.15
C GLY A 46 25.07 1.18 -5.34
N TYR A 47 25.88 2.06 -5.94
CA TYR A 47 27.14 2.56 -5.36
C TYR A 47 27.02 3.83 -4.49
N ALA A 48 25.80 4.25 -4.14
CA ALA A 48 25.57 5.45 -3.32
C ALA A 48 25.52 5.19 -1.80
N ASP A 49 25.35 3.93 -1.36
CA ASP A 49 24.96 3.61 0.03
C ASP A 49 26.07 3.01 0.90
N LEU A 50 27.33 3.02 0.44
CA LEU A 50 28.51 2.60 1.22
C LEU A 50 29.53 3.73 1.45
N ALA A 51 29.12 4.99 1.29
CA ALA A 51 29.84 6.11 1.86
C ALA A 51 29.50 6.22 3.35
N ASP A 52 30.08 5.32 4.15
CA ASP A 52 29.99 5.35 5.61
C ASP A 52 31.41 5.42 6.21
N ASP A 53 31.60 6.47 7.01
CA ASP A 53 32.63 6.72 8.01
C ASP A 53 34.12 6.88 7.58
N GLY A 54 34.48 8.11 7.21
CA GLY A 54 35.89 8.54 7.23
C GLY A 54 36.14 9.96 6.76
N ASP A 55 36.19 10.89 7.73
CA ASP A 55 36.70 12.27 7.65
C ASP A 55 35.77 13.36 7.09
N GLU A 56 35.04 13.99 8.03
CA GLU A 56 34.49 15.34 7.94
C GLU A 56 35.59 16.37 7.63
N LEU A 57 35.74 16.79 6.38
CA LEU A 57 36.31 18.11 6.05
C LEU A 57 35.74 18.62 4.71
N TYR A 58 34.77 19.53 4.82
CA TYR A 58 34.31 20.53 3.83
C TYR A 58 34.22 20.10 2.36
N ASN A 59 33.05 19.63 1.94
CA ASN A 59 32.56 19.90 0.59
C ASN A 59 31.03 19.95 0.57
N ASP A 60 30.50 21.18 0.71
CA ASP A 60 29.08 21.50 0.60
C ASP A 60 28.71 21.51 -0.89
N SER A 61 28.45 20.33 -1.45
CA SER A 61 27.85 20.18 -2.78
C SER A 61 26.37 19.85 -2.61
N PRO A 62 25.45 20.63 -3.20
CA PRO A 62 24.02 20.42 -3.04
C PRO A 62 23.63 19.08 -3.67
N VAL A 63 23.25 18.13 -2.81
CA VAL A 63 22.66 16.85 -3.21
C VAL A 63 21.42 17.14 -4.05
N LYS A 64 21.45 16.71 -5.32
CA LYS A 64 20.30 16.80 -6.24
C LYS A 64 19.19 15.89 -5.69
N SER A 65 18.31 16.45 -4.87
CA SER A 65 17.05 15.82 -4.50
C SER A 65 16.27 15.54 -5.77
N ARG A 66 16.12 14.28 -6.16
CA ARG A 66 15.16 13.86 -7.18
C ARG A 66 13.78 14.42 -6.77
N PRO A 67 13.10 15.20 -7.60
CA PRO A 67 11.85 15.83 -7.21
C PRO A 67 10.77 14.76 -7.09
N ALA A 68 10.29 14.53 -5.86
CA ALA A 68 9.18 13.64 -5.52
C ALA A 68 7.81 14.21 -5.98
N PHE A 69 7.70 14.55 -7.26
CA PHE A 69 6.62 15.37 -7.81
C PHE A 69 5.87 14.74 -8.98
N TYR A 70 5.75 13.42 -9.07
CA TYR A 70 4.76 12.85 -9.99
C TYR A 70 4.02 11.71 -9.31
N HIS A 71 2.87 12.09 -8.72
CA HIS A 71 1.65 11.32 -8.37
C HIS A 71 0.87 11.94 -7.19
N ARG A 72 1.24 13.14 -6.71
CA ARG A 72 0.28 13.95 -5.96
C ARG A 72 -0.83 14.39 -6.92
N SER A 73 -1.99 13.76 -6.81
CA SER A 73 -3.20 14.14 -7.52
C SER A 73 -3.49 15.63 -7.33
N ASN A 74 -4.10 16.29 -8.33
CA ASN A 74 -4.52 17.69 -8.23
C ASN A 74 -5.34 17.97 -6.94
N LYS A 75 -6.02 16.95 -6.40
CA LYS A 75 -6.75 16.97 -5.13
C LYS A 75 -5.87 17.23 -3.90
N ALA A 76 -4.62 16.76 -3.89
CA ALA A 76 -3.68 17.00 -2.80
C ALA A 76 -3.09 18.43 -2.85
N ALA A 77 -2.85 18.95 -4.05
CA ALA A 77 -2.44 20.35 -4.25
C ALA A 77 -3.55 21.32 -3.83
N GLU A 78 -4.81 21.02 -4.18
CA GLU A 78 -5.99 21.79 -3.80
C GLU A 78 -6.21 21.81 -2.28
N ARG A 79 -6.04 20.68 -1.58
CA ARG A 79 -6.06 20.63 -0.10
C ARG A 79 -4.92 21.41 0.55
N SER A 80 -3.73 21.44 -0.07
CA SER A 80 -2.62 22.24 0.47
C SER A 80 -2.83 23.74 0.27
N ALA A 81 -3.42 24.15 -0.85
CA ALA A 81 -3.74 25.56 -1.13
C ALA A 81 -4.87 26.09 -0.23
N LEU A 82 -5.80 25.22 0.18
CA LEU A 82 -6.84 25.56 1.15
C LEU A 82 -6.30 25.75 2.57
N ARG A 83 -5.18 25.10 2.93
CA ARG A 83 -4.53 25.28 4.25
C ARG A 83 -3.69 26.55 4.37
N THR A 84 -3.32 27.18 3.25
CA THR A 84 -2.52 28.41 3.23
C THR A 84 -3.37 29.68 3.10
N ARG A 85 -4.70 29.57 3.07
CA ARG A 85 -5.56 30.73 3.30
C ARG A 85 -5.57 31.01 4.81
N VAL A 86 -4.50 31.67 5.25
CA VAL A 86 -4.39 32.30 6.56
C VAL A 86 -5.38 33.45 6.57
N ASP A 87 -6.39 33.38 7.44
CA ASP A 87 -7.22 34.53 7.80
C ASP A 87 -6.32 35.63 8.37
N GLU A 88 -6.34 36.80 7.72
CA GLU A 88 -5.59 38.01 8.12
C GLU A 88 -6.08 38.63 9.44
N SER A 89 -7.00 38.00 10.16
CA SER A 89 -7.59 38.54 11.39
C SER A 89 -6.92 38.10 12.70
N ASP A 90 -6.04 37.09 12.70
CA ASP A 90 -5.29 36.66 13.90
C ASP A 90 -3.77 36.82 13.68
N SER A 91 -3.34 38.08 13.57
CA SER A 91 -1.93 38.43 13.67
C SER A 91 -1.48 38.26 15.13
N PHE A 92 -0.74 37.20 15.41
CA PHE A 92 -0.10 36.95 16.69
C PHE A 92 1.01 37.99 16.91
N LEU A 93 0.67 39.07 17.63
CA LEU A 93 1.61 40.07 18.12
C LEU A 93 2.57 39.42 19.12
N LEU A 94 3.74 39.01 18.64
CA LEU A 94 4.89 38.71 19.49
C LEU A 94 5.44 40.05 20.01
N ILE A 95 4.96 40.43 21.18
CA ILE A 95 5.44 41.57 21.97
C ILE A 95 6.93 41.33 22.27
N GLU A 96 7.77 42.18 21.69
CA GLU A 96 9.15 42.40 22.07
C GLU A 96 9.20 42.97 23.49
N ASP A 97 9.70 42.19 24.45
CA ASP A 97 10.28 42.76 25.67
C ASP A 97 11.78 42.50 25.68
N SER A 98 12.48 43.58 25.34
CA SER A 98 13.92 43.76 25.45
C SER A 98 14.29 44.07 26.90
N ASN A 99 15.12 43.21 27.50
CA ASN A 99 16.23 43.53 28.42
C ASN A 99 16.45 42.38 29.40
N HIS A 100 17.49 41.58 29.18
CA HIS A 100 18.45 41.21 30.24
C HIS A 100 19.69 40.60 29.58
N ALA A 101 20.76 41.39 29.59
CA ALA A 101 22.11 40.95 29.28
C ALA A 101 22.61 40.01 30.37
N SER A 102 23.05 38.81 29.98
CA SER A 102 24.03 38.04 30.75
C SER A 102 24.89 37.20 29.82
N THR A 103 26.18 37.50 29.92
CA THR A 103 27.39 36.92 29.32
C THR A 103 27.38 35.41 29.06
N PRO A 104 28.00 34.93 27.96
CA PRO A 104 28.23 33.51 27.73
C PRO A 104 29.49 33.03 28.49
N ALA A 105 29.33 32.05 29.38
CA ALA A 105 30.45 31.30 29.96
C ALA A 105 30.74 30.03 29.13
N PRO A 106 32.01 29.64 28.94
CA PRO A 106 32.39 28.49 28.14
C PRO A 106 32.52 27.20 28.97
N ASN A 107 32.34 26.07 28.28
CA ASN A 107 32.85 24.73 28.61
C ASN A 107 32.39 24.02 29.89
N ALA A 108 31.45 23.08 29.72
CA ALA A 108 31.51 21.79 30.42
C ALA A 108 30.74 20.71 29.64
N ARG A 109 31.40 20.08 28.67
CA ARG A 109 31.01 18.76 28.14
C ARG A 109 31.16 17.75 29.27
N THR A 110 30.05 17.43 29.94
CA THR A 110 29.93 16.21 30.73
C THR A 110 29.10 15.20 29.93
N PRO A 111 29.54 13.94 29.77
CA PRO A 111 28.79 12.94 29.04
C PRO A 111 27.58 12.54 29.90
N LYS A 112 26.37 12.91 29.45
CA LYS A 112 25.10 12.44 30.02
C LYS A 112 24.86 10.97 29.62
N PHE A 113 25.68 10.06 30.16
CA PHE A 113 25.47 8.61 30.13
C PHE A 113 24.85 8.08 31.42
N THR A 114 24.09 8.92 32.14
CA THR A 114 23.26 8.43 33.23
C THR A 114 22.04 7.73 32.63
N ARG A 115 22.13 6.39 32.51
CA ARG A 115 20.99 5.50 32.30
C ARG A 115 19.85 5.94 33.23
N ARG A 116 18.83 6.58 32.67
CA ARG A 116 17.57 6.85 33.36
C ARG A 116 17.10 5.52 33.95
N ARG A 117 16.86 5.52 35.26
CA ARG A 117 16.23 4.41 35.99
C ARG A 117 14.88 4.12 35.34
N ARG A 118 14.83 3.15 34.43
CA ARG A 118 13.59 2.48 34.02
C ARG A 118 12.99 1.89 35.29
N GLY A 119 11.71 2.16 35.51
CA GLY A 119 10.95 1.66 36.66
C GLY A 119 11.14 0.16 36.83
N LYS A 120 11.17 -0.24 38.11
CA LYS A 120 11.56 -1.55 38.66
C LYS A 120 10.62 -2.72 38.27
N ASN A 121 9.86 -2.59 37.18
CA ASN A 121 8.89 -3.57 36.66
C ASN A 121 9.19 -4.01 35.21
N THR A 122 10.37 -3.73 34.65
CA THR A 122 10.68 -3.99 33.23
C THR A 122 12.10 -4.50 32.95
N LEU A 123 12.79 -5.07 33.94
CA LEU A 123 13.91 -5.94 33.59
C LEU A 123 13.29 -7.16 32.89
N PRO A 124 13.61 -7.41 31.60
CA PRO A 124 13.08 -8.57 30.90
C PRO A 124 13.38 -9.77 31.77
N ASP A 125 12.33 -10.47 32.17
CA ASP A 125 12.41 -11.76 32.83
C ASP A 125 13.54 -12.55 32.15
N PHE A 126 14.52 -12.98 32.95
CA PHE A 126 15.83 -13.45 32.49
C PHE A 126 15.69 -14.25 31.19
N SER A 127 16.30 -13.78 30.11
CA SER A 127 16.24 -14.46 28.82
C SER A 127 16.72 -15.89 29.04
N LYS A 128 15.82 -16.87 28.88
CA LYS A 128 16.17 -18.29 29.00
C LYS A 128 17.39 -18.55 28.12
N LYS A 129 18.33 -19.39 28.57
CA LYS A 129 19.46 -19.76 27.72
C LYS A 129 18.92 -20.40 26.44
N VAL A 130 19.55 -20.10 25.32
CA VAL A 130 19.21 -20.74 24.05
C VAL A 130 19.89 -22.10 24.04
N SER A 131 19.10 -23.16 24.05
CA SER A 131 19.54 -24.55 23.89
C SER A 131 19.37 -24.99 22.43
N GLY A 132 20.03 -26.09 22.06
CA GLY A 132 19.77 -26.75 20.77
C GLY A 132 18.37 -27.37 20.71
N GLU A 133 17.88 -27.88 21.84
CA GLU A 133 16.48 -28.29 22.00
C GLU A 133 15.58 -27.05 22.08
N LEU A 134 14.61 -26.97 21.16
CA LEU A 134 13.69 -25.83 21.04
C LEU A 134 12.68 -25.84 22.19
N ASP A 135 12.68 -24.75 22.98
CA ASP A 135 11.56 -24.43 23.86
C ASP A 135 10.28 -24.18 23.05
N SER A 136 9.10 -24.33 23.67
CA SER A 136 7.81 -24.04 23.01
C SER A 136 7.77 -22.63 22.36
N ASP A 137 8.38 -21.63 23.00
CA ASP A 137 8.47 -20.26 22.46
C ASP A 137 9.46 -20.16 21.28
N ASP A 138 10.59 -20.87 21.37
CA ASP A 138 11.63 -20.88 20.35
C ASP A 138 11.15 -21.63 19.08
N ASP A 139 10.40 -22.72 19.25
CA ASP A 139 9.72 -23.46 18.16
C ASP A 139 8.70 -22.58 17.42
N MET A 140 7.87 -21.83 18.18
CA MET A 140 6.93 -20.90 17.56
C MET A 140 7.64 -19.76 16.82
N MET A 141 8.74 -19.23 17.35
CA MET A 141 9.53 -18.20 16.67
C MET A 141 10.13 -18.72 15.36
N MET A 142 10.66 -19.94 15.35
CA MET A 142 11.24 -20.58 14.16
C MET A 142 10.18 -20.88 13.11
N THR A 143 9.07 -21.54 13.47
CA THR A 143 7.99 -21.87 12.53
C THR A 143 7.33 -20.63 11.92
N MET A 144 7.21 -19.53 12.68
CA MET A 144 6.74 -18.27 12.11
C MET A 144 7.78 -17.62 11.19
N ARG A 145 9.06 -17.73 11.52
CA ARG A 145 10.11 -17.18 10.65
C ARG A 145 10.16 -17.89 9.31
N GLU A 146 10.03 -19.21 9.31
CA GLU A 146 9.98 -20.04 8.10
C GLU A 146 8.76 -19.72 7.23
N LYS A 147 7.63 -19.35 7.85
CA LYS A 147 6.42 -18.86 7.16
C LYS A 147 6.53 -17.42 6.66
N GLY A 148 7.66 -16.74 6.86
CA GLY A 148 7.89 -15.37 6.37
C GLY A 148 7.27 -14.26 7.21
N TYR A 149 6.85 -14.52 8.46
CA TYR A 149 6.34 -13.46 9.33
C TYR A 149 7.46 -12.48 9.74
N SER A 150 7.10 -11.19 9.83
CA SER A 150 7.97 -10.13 10.32
C SER A 150 8.23 -10.26 11.83
N ASP A 151 9.40 -9.85 12.30
CA ASP A 151 9.79 -9.83 13.72
C ASP A 151 8.72 -9.17 14.62
N GLN A 152 8.02 -8.15 14.10
CA GLN A 152 6.93 -7.49 14.82
C GLN A 152 5.72 -8.43 15.01
N GLN A 153 5.30 -9.10 13.95
CA GLN A 153 4.16 -10.01 13.96
C GLN A 153 4.44 -11.20 14.86
N ILE A 154 5.69 -11.69 14.86
CA ILE A 154 6.14 -12.76 15.75
C ILE A 154 6.01 -12.32 17.21
N ALA A 155 6.56 -11.14 17.56
CA ALA A 155 6.46 -10.60 18.91
C ALA A 155 5.00 -10.39 19.36
N GLU A 156 4.16 -9.81 18.50
CA GLU A 156 2.73 -9.58 18.79
C GLU A 156 1.97 -10.90 18.97
N LYS A 157 2.25 -11.92 18.15
CA LYS A 157 1.59 -13.23 18.27
C LYS A 157 2.00 -13.97 19.54
N LEU A 158 3.27 -13.88 19.95
CA LEU A 158 3.73 -14.41 21.23
C LEU A 158 3.00 -13.74 22.41
N VAL A 159 2.78 -12.43 22.36
CA VAL A 159 1.97 -11.72 23.37
C VAL A 159 0.52 -12.17 23.34
N LYS A 160 -0.06 -12.35 22.14
CA LYS A 160 -1.46 -12.77 21.95
C LYS A 160 -1.73 -14.17 22.51
N GLU A 161 -0.78 -15.09 22.38
CA GLU A 161 -0.87 -16.45 22.95
C GLU A 161 -0.55 -16.51 24.45
N GLY A 162 -0.29 -15.37 25.10
CA GLY A 162 0.02 -15.30 26.54
C GLY A 162 1.43 -15.78 26.88
N ARG A 163 2.32 -15.88 25.89
CA ARG A 163 3.72 -16.29 26.06
C ARG A 163 4.60 -15.11 26.48
N LYS A 164 5.90 -15.37 26.61
CA LYS A 164 6.88 -14.34 27.00
C LYS A 164 6.89 -13.19 26.01
N ARG A 165 6.87 -11.96 26.52
CA ARG A 165 6.89 -10.75 25.69
C ARG A 165 8.32 -10.49 25.19
N TYR A 166 8.55 -10.75 23.91
CA TYR A 166 9.80 -10.40 23.24
C TYR A 166 9.72 -9.00 22.64
N ASP A 167 10.86 -8.29 22.63
CA ASP A 167 10.98 -7.03 21.88
C ASP A 167 11.17 -7.35 20.40
N ARG A 168 10.53 -6.58 19.51
CA ARG A 168 10.63 -6.71 18.05
C ARG A 168 12.09 -6.83 17.59
N LYS A 169 13.00 -6.00 18.14
CA LYS A 169 14.42 -6.01 17.77
C LYS A 169 15.18 -7.25 18.27
N SER A 170 14.65 -7.94 19.28
CA SER A 170 15.30 -9.09 19.91
C SER A 170 14.96 -10.43 19.25
N VAL A 171 13.87 -10.49 18.48
CA VAL A 171 13.39 -11.72 17.84
C VAL A 171 14.40 -12.27 16.82
N SER A 172 14.86 -11.46 15.87
CA SER A 172 15.88 -11.89 14.90
C SER A 172 17.18 -12.37 15.57
N THR A 173 17.70 -11.63 16.55
CA THR A 173 18.90 -12.04 17.29
C THR A 173 18.68 -13.35 18.07
N ARG A 174 17.49 -13.56 18.67
CA ARG A 174 17.13 -14.81 19.35
C ARG A 174 17.12 -15.97 18.35
N ILE A 175 16.46 -15.83 17.21
CA ILE A 175 16.40 -16.81 16.13
C ILE A 175 17.80 -17.19 15.63
N SER A 176 18.67 -16.20 15.38
CA SER A 176 20.05 -16.48 14.98
C SER A 176 20.79 -17.33 16.01
N ARG A 177 20.66 -17.00 17.30
CA ARG A 177 21.28 -17.80 18.39
C ARG A 177 20.71 -19.21 18.46
N ILE A 178 19.42 -19.39 18.22
CA ILE A 178 18.77 -20.71 18.17
C ILE A 178 19.38 -21.53 17.04
N LYS A 179 19.50 -20.96 15.85
CA LYS A 179 20.13 -21.64 14.70
C LYS A 179 21.58 -22.03 15.00
N PHE A 180 22.35 -21.16 15.67
CA PHE A 180 23.71 -21.51 16.09
C PHE A 180 23.74 -22.66 17.11
N ALA A 181 22.84 -22.66 18.09
CA ALA A 181 22.75 -23.73 19.08
C ALA A 181 22.31 -25.06 18.44
N GLN A 182 21.38 -25.03 17.48
CA GLN A 182 20.98 -26.20 16.69
C GLN A 182 22.12 -26.72 15.82
N ALA A 183 22.86 -25.84 15.15
CA ALA A 183 24.03 -26.23 14.36
C ALA A 183 25.09 -26.92 15.25
N ALA A 184 25.42 -26.32 16.40
CA ALA A 184 26.35 -26.93 17.36
C ALA A 184 25.85 -28.29 17.89
N GLN A 185 24.55 -28.45 18.11
CA GLN A 185 23.98 -29.75 18.50
C GLN A 185 24.10 -30.77 17.36
N VAL A 186 23.83 -30.37 16.11
CA VAL A 186 24.02 -31.23 14.94
C VAL A 186 25.49 -31.64 14.81
N ASP A 187 26.43 -30.72 15.03
CA ASP A 187 27.87 -31.03 15.03
C ASP A 187 28.21 -32.09 16.08
N THR A 188 27.71 -31.94 17.33
CA THR A 188 27.90 -32.96 18.37
C THR A 188 27.27 -34.31 17.99
N GLN A 189 26.11 -34.31 17.33
CA GLN A 189 25.47 -35.55 16.88
C GLN A 189 26.25 -36.24 15.75
N LEU A 190 26.89 -35.47 14.86
CA LEU A 190 27.76 -36.00 13.82
C LEU A 190 29.05 -36.57 14.44
N GLU A 191 29.65 -35.88 15.42
CA GLU A 191 30.84 -36.34 16.14
C GLU A 191 30.58 -37.62 16.95
N GLU A 192 29.43 -37.73 17.60
CA GLU A 192 29.01 -38.89 18.37
C GLU A 192 28.46 -40.04 17.50
N GLY A 193 28.26 -39.80 16.20
CA GLY A 193 27.73 -40.78 15.24
C GLY A 193 26.22 -41.05 15.36
N TYR A 194 25.47 -40.18 16.05
CA TYR A 194 24.00 -40.23 16.09
C TYR A 194 23.37 -39.72 14.79
N LYS A 195 24.10 -38.89 14.05
CA LYS A 195 23.72 -38.40 12.73
C LYS A 195 24.83 -38.72 11.76
N GLU A 196 24.48 -39.05 10.53
CA GLU A 196 25.41 -39.31 9.44
C GLU A 196 25.11 -38.37 8.27
N TRP A 197 26.13 -38.07 7.47
CA TRP A 197 25.97 -37.33 6.22
C TRP A 197 25.26 -38.19 5.19
N THR A 198 24.24 -37.62 4.54
CA THR A 198 23.54 -38.29 3.44
C THR A 198 24.08 -37.83 2.09
N MET A 199 23.90 -38.65 1.04
CA MET A 199 24.31 -38.28 -0.32
C MET A 199 23.63 -36.98 -0.79
N ASP A 200 22.38 -36.74 -0.39
CA ASP A 200 21.68 -35.50 -0.71
C ASP A 200 22.32 -34.29 -0.02
N ASP A 201 22.85 -34.47 1.19
CA ASP A 201 23.58 -33.41 1.90
C ASP A 201 24.91 -33.11 1.23
N ASP A 202 25.63 -34.12 0.73
CA ASP A 202 26.86 -33.93 -0.05
C ASP A 202 26.59 -33.16 -1.35
N MET A 203 25.50 -33.48 -2.05
CA MET A 203 25.09 -32.72 -3.25
C MET A 203 24.82 -31.25 -2.93
N ARG A 204 24.06 -30.98 -1.86
CA ARG A 204 23.78 -29.61 -1.42
C ARG A 204 25.03 -28.89 -0.93
N LEU A 205 25.94 -29.59 -0.27
CA LEU A 205 27.22 -29.04 0.18
C LEU A 205 28.06 -28.58 -1.01
N MET A 206 28.16 -29.41 -2.06
CA MET A 206 28.88 -29.05 -3.28
C MET A 206 28.24 -27.85 -4.00
N GLU A 207 26.90 -27.80 -4.08
CA GLU A 207 26.20 -26.65 -4.65
C GLU A 207 26.44 -25.37 -3.83
N ALA A 208 26.30 -25.45 -2.51
CA ALA A 208 26.53 -24.32 -1.61
C ALA A 208 27.98 -23.82 -1.66
N TYR A 209 28.94 -24.74 -1.74
CA TYR A 209 30.36 -24.43 -1.89
C TYR A 209 30.62 -23.67 -3.20
N ASN A 210 30.09 -24.14 -4.33
CA ASN A 210 30.24 -23.46 -5.62
C ASN A 210 29.64 -22.04 -5.60
N LEU A 211 28.45 -21.86 -4.99
CA LEU A 211 27.84 -20.54 -4.85
C LEU A 211 28.68 -19.60 -3.97
N ALA A 212 29.23 -20.11 -2.86
CA ALA A 212 30.12 -19.34 -2.01
C ALA A 212 31.40 -18.94 -2.74
N ASP A 213 32.00 -19.86 -3.51
CA ASP A 213 33.20 -19.58 -4.32
C ASP A 213 32.95 -18.49 -5.36
N ILE A 214 31.78 -18.48 -6.03
CA ILE A 214 31.41 -17.40 -6.96
C ILE A 214 31.38 -16.05 -6.23
N GLN A 215 30.75 -15.97 -5.05
CA GLN A 215 30.67 -14.73 -4.27
C GLN A 215 32.05 -14.26 -3.81
N VAL A 216 32.87 -15.18 -3.29
CA VAL A 216 34.23 -14.88 -2.83
C VAL A 216 35.11 -14.43 -4.00
N ASN A 217 35.02 -15.10 -5.15
CA ASN A 217 35.77 -14.72 -6.35
C ASN A 217 35.38 -13.32 -6.82
N TYR A 218 34.09 -12.98 -6.82
CA TYR A 218 33.62 -11.64 -7.12
C TYR A 218 34.19 -10.59 -6.16
N GLU A 219 34.22 -10.88 -4.85
CA GLU A 219 34.83 -9.98 -3.87
C GLU A 219 36.34 -9.84 -4.07
N ILE A 220 37.04 -10.94 -4.36
CA ILE A 220 38.47 -10.93 -4.68
C ILE A 220 38.72 -10.07 -5.92
N GLU A 221 37.93 -10.22 -6.98
CA GLU A 221 38.03 -9.40 -8.19
C GLU A 221 37.76 -7.92 -7.90
N ARG A 222 36.75 -7.62 -7.07
CA ARG A 222 36.47 -6.27 -6.59
C ARG A 222 37.66 -5.67 -5.84
N VAL A 223 38.25 -6.43 -4.92
CA VAL A 223 39.45 -6.00 -4.17
C VAL A 223 40.66 -5.85 -5.08
N ARG A 224 40.84 -6.74 -6.07
CA ARG A 224 41.90 -6.65 -7.10
C ARG A 224 41.73 -5.41 -7.96
N ALA A 225 40.51 -5.06 -8.35
CA ALA A 225 40.25 -3.81 -9.05
C ALA A 225 40.60 -2.62 -8.16
N TRP A 226 40.07 -2.58 -6.95
CA TRP A 226 40.32 -1.50 -5.99
C TRP A 226 41.80 -1.32 -5.61
N ARG A 227 42.59 -2.40 -5.63
CA ARG A 227 44.04 -2.36 -5.42
C ARG A 227 44.70 -1.33 -6.32
N PHE A 228 44.39 -1.31 -7.61
CA PHE A 228 45.06 -0.40 -8.55
C PHE A 228 44.61 1.04 -8.40
N ARG A 229 43.39 1.29 -7.90
CA ARG A 229 42.98 2.62 -7.45
C ARG A 229 43.92 3.11 -6.36
N LYS A 230 44.14 2.29 -5.33
CA LYS A 230 45.09 2.60 -4.25
C LYS A 230 46.52 2.75 -4.75
N VAL A 231 46.97 1.90 -5.67
CA VAL A 231 48.29 2.04 -6.30
C VAL A 231 48.42 3.41 -6.97
N SER A 232 47.45 3.81 -7.79
CA SER A 232 47.49 5.10 -8.47
C SER A 232 47.50 6.30 -7.50
N ASP A 233 46.74 6.22 -6.40
CA ASP A 233 46.76 7.22 -5.34
C ASP A 233 48.12 7.27 -4.63
N THR A 234 48.71 6.11 -4.34
CA THR A 234 50.05 6.04 -3.72
C THR A 234 51.13 6.53 -4.65
N MET A 235 51.06 6.26 -5.96
CA MET A 235 52.00 6.81 -6.94
C MET A 235 51.96 8.33 -6.95
N ARG A 236 50.77 8.94 -6.94
CA ARG A 236 50.62 10.41 -6.85
C ARG A 236 51.17 11.01 -5.55
N LYS A 237 51.15 10.24 -4.46
CA LYS A 237 51.74 10.66 -3.17
C LYS A 237 53.27 10.60 -3.20
N LEU A 238 53.84 9.61 -3.88
CA LEU A 238 55.29 9.48 -4.05
C LEU A 238 55.81 10.54 -5.01
N ASP A 239 55.21 10.63 -6.21
CA ASP A 239 55.59 11.55 -7.27
C ASP A 239 54.37 12.39 -7.69
N LYS A 240 54.40 13.69 -7.39
CA LYS A 240 53.28 14.61 -7.66
C LYS A 240 52.98 14.76 -9.16
N ASP A 241 54.00 14.59 -10.00
CA ASP A 241 53.87 14.69 -11.45
C ASP A 241 53.32 13.39 -12.08
N SER A 242 53.23 12.30 -11.31
CA SER A 242 52.73 11.00 -11.76
C SER A 242 51.19 10.95 -11.79
N ILE A 243 50.58 11.58 -12.78
CA ILE A 243 49.12 11.60 -12.95
C ILE A 243 48.66 10.35 -13.73
N TYR A 244 49.11 9.17 -13.32
CA TYR A 244 48.67 7.91 -13.93
C TYR A 244 47.26 7.55 -13.46
N SER A 245 46.48 6.94 -14.35
CA SER A 245 45.18 6.36 -14.02
C SER A 245 45.35 4.97 -13.42
N GLU A 246 44.34 4.50 -12.70
CA GLU A 246 44.27 3.11 -12.20
C GLU A 246 44.57 2.10 -13.32
N LYS A 247 43.93 2.28 -14.48
CA LYS A 247 44.08 1.39 -15.64
C LYS A 247 45.53 1.38 -16.16
N ALA A 248 46.16 2.54 -16.29
CA ALA A 248 47.55 2.64 -16.73
C ALA A 248 48.52 1.94 -15.75
N CYS A 249 48.28 2.09 -14.44
CA CYS A 249 49.07 1.41 -13.41
C CYS A 249 48.91 -0.12 -13.50
N ARG A 250 47.68 -0.59 -13.72
CA ARG A 250 47.35 -2.02 -13.88
C ARG A 250 48.02 -2.63 -15.10
N GLU A 251 47.84 -2.03 -16.27
CA GLU A 251 48.42 -2.50 -17.53
C GLU A 251 49.94 -2.54 -17.46
N ARG A 252 50.57 -1.49 -16.90
CA ARG A 252 52.02 -1.45 -16.75
C ARG A 252 52.53 -2.52 -15.79
N TYR A 253 51.84 -2.73 -14.66
CA TYR A 253 52.22 -3.76 -13.69
C TYR A 253 52.08 -5.18 -14.27
N GLN A 254 51.00 -5.45 -14.99
CA GLN A 254 50.82 -6.73 -15.69
C GLN A 254 51.93 -6.96 -16.72
N ALA A 255 52.20 -5.97 -17.57
CA ALA A 255 53.28 -6.07 -18.54
C ALA A 255 54.66 -6.29 -17.88
N LEU A 256 54.88 -5.73 -16.68
CA LEU A 256 56.11 -5.98 -15.91
C LEU A 256 56.18 -7.41 -15.37
N ILE A 257 55.08 -7.97 -14.84
CA ILE A 257 55.03 -9.37 -14.39
C ILE A 257 55.25 -10.33 -15.56
N ASP A 258 54.58 -10.05 -16.69
CA ASP A 258 54.62 -10.90 -17.87
C ASP A 258 55.95 -10.78 -18.64
N GLY A 259 56.80 -9.82 -18.27
CA GLY A 259 58.06 -9.52 -18.96
C GLY A 259 57.86 -8.87 -20.34
N THR A 260 56.65 -8.45 -20.68
CA THR A 260 56.28 -7.78 -21.94
C THR A 260 56.27 -6.25 -21.84
N ALA A 261 56.67 -5.71 -20.69
CA ALA A 261 56.73 -4.28 -20.44
C ALA A 261 57.63 -3.55 -21.44
N ARG A 262 57.05 -2.56 -22.13
CA ARG A 262 57.80 -1.67 -23.01
C ARG A 262 58.86 -0.90 -22.22
N ILE A 263 60.12 -1.08 -22.60
CA ILE A 263 61.29 -0.34 -22.08
C ILE A 263 61.09 1.18 -22.32
N PRO A 264 61.42 2.09 -21.40
CA PRO A 264 61.35 3.53 -21.69
C PRO A 264 62.15 3.93 -22.95
N THR A 265 61.68 4.91 -23.73
CA THR A 265 62.29 5.34 -25.00
C THR A 265 63.74 5.85 -24.87
N GLU A 266 64.13 6.30 -23.69
CA GLU A 266 65.46 6.84 -23.40
C GLU A 266 66.50 5.74 -23.10
N GLU A 267 66.04 4.55 -22.74
CA GLU A 267 66.87 3.40 -22.36
C GLU A 267 66.94 2.35 -23.48
N ASP A 268 66.30 2.61 -24.62
CA ASP A 268 66.26 1.69 -25.76
C ASP A 268 67.48 1.85 -26.68
N ASP A 269 67.88 0.76 -27.34
CA ASP A 269 69.07 0.70 -28.19
C ASP A 269 68.97 1.63 -29.42
N ASN A 270 67.74 1.93 -29.88
CA ASN A 270 67.48 2.84 -31.00
C ASN A 270 66.31 3.81 -30.69
N PRO A 271 66.58 4.98 -30.09
CA PRO A 271 65.52 5.89 -29.64
C PRO A 271 64.72 6.53 -30.79
N ASP A 272 65.35 6.79 -31.94
CA ASP A 272 64.71 7.48 -33.06
C ASP A 272 63.71 6.60 -33.81
N ALA A 273 64.04 5.33 -34.03
CA ALA A 273 63.10 4.35 -34.61
C ALA A 273 61.84 4.22 -33.74
N ARG A 274 62.03 4.25 -32.42
CA ARG A 274 60.94 4.13 -31.47
C ARG A 274 60.05 5.37 -31.38
N ARG A 275 60.62 6.56 -31.54
CA ARG A 275 59.82 7.80 -31.68
C ARG A 275 58.91 7.72 -32.90
N ALA A 276 59.42 7.23 -34.04
CA ALA A 276 58.62 7.05 -35.25
C ALA A 276 57.47 6.04 -35.05
N GLU A 277 57.70 4.92 -34.38
CA GLU A 277 56.64 3.95 -34.03
C GLU A 277 55.58 4.57 -33.10
N LEU A 278 56.00 5.37 -32.12
CA LEU A 278 55.07 6.07 -31.22
C LEU A 278 54.21 7.09 -31.96
N GLU A 279 54.75 7.78 -32.96
CA GLU A 279 54.01 8.70 -33.82
C GLU A 279 52.99 7.95 -34.68
N GLN A 280 53.37 6.80 -35.27
CA GLN A 280 52.45 5.95 -36.01
C GLN A 280 51.31 5.44 -35.12
N PHE A 281 51.62 4.94 -33.91
CA PHE A 281 50.60 4.51 -32.96
C PHE A 281 49.67 5.65 -32.53
N ARG A 282 50.17 6.89 -32.41
CA ARG A 282 49.34 8.07 -32.14
C ARG A 282 48.37 8.36 -33.28
N MET A 283 48.85 8.32 -34.53
CA MET A 283 48.01 8.51 -35.72
C MET A 283 46.92 7.43 -35.81
N GLU A 284 47.27 6.15 -35.67
CA GLU A 284 46.30 5.04 -35.69
C GLU A 284 45.24 5.18 -34.60
N ARG A 285 45.63 5.60 -33.39
CA ARG A 285 44.71 5.82 -32.28
C ARG A 285 43.84 7.06 -32.45
N GLU A 286 44.31 8.07 -33.18
CA GLU A 286 43.50 9.22 -33.59
C GLU A 286 42.47 8.83 -34.64
N ASP A 287 42.84 8.00 -35.61
CA ASP A 287 41.93 7.45 -36.61
C ASP A 287 40.86 6.56 -35.96
N MET A 288 41.23 5.72 -35.00
CA MET A 288 40.26 4.91 -34.23
C MET A 288 39.31 5.79 -33.42
N ARG A 289 39.79 6.83 -32.74
CA ARG A 289 38.93 7.80 -32.03
C ARG A 289 38.05 8.61 -32.98
N ALA A 290 38.47 8.85 -34.21
CA ALA A 290 37.66 9.50 -35.22
C ALA A 290 36.53 8.57 -35.71
N LYS A 291 36.83 7.28 -35.91
CA LYS A 291 35.83 6.25 -36.27
C LYS A 291 34.80 6.06 -35.15
N GLU A 292 35.23 5.89 -33.90
CA GLU A 292 34.34 5.73 -32.74
C GLU A 292 33.42 6.95 -32.56
N ARG A 293 33.96 8.18 -32.70
CA ARG A 293 33.13 9.39 -32.68
C ARG A 293 32.12 9.42 -33.83
N ALA A 294 32.53 9.05 -35.04
CA ALA A 294 31.63 8.99 -36.18
C ALA A 294 30.53 7.92 -36.01
N GLU A 295 30.84 6.78 -35.39
CA GLU A 295 29.87 5.74 -35.07
C GLU A 295 28.90 6.18 -33.97
N LYS A 296 29.41 6.81 -32.91
CA LYS A 296 28.58 7.38 -31.85
C LYS A 296 27.63 8.47 -32.38
N GLU A 297 28.13 9.37 -33.23
CA GLU A 297 27.31 10.40 -33.88
C GLU A 297 26.23 9.77 -34.79
N LYS A 298 26.53 8.67 -35.48
CA LYS A 298 25.54 7.91 -36.27
C LYS A 298 24.47 7.28 -35.38
N LYS A 299 24.85 6.61 -34.29
CA LYS A 299 23.91 6.02 -33.31
C LYS A 299 23.01 7.11 -32.71
N GLU A 300 23.59 8.21 -32.24
CA GLU A 300 22.82 9.34 -31.70
C GLU A 300 21.88 9.96 -32.75
N ALA A 301 22.29 10.02 -34.03
CA ALA A 301 21.44 10.53 -35.10
C ALA A 301 20.27 9.58 -35.41
N LEU A 302 20.45 8.27 -35.32
CA LEU A 302 19.38 7.29 -35.44
C LEU A 302 18.40 7.41 -34.26
N ASP A 303 18.91 7.52 -33.03
CA ASP A 303 18.08 7.69 -31.84
C ASP A 303 17.26 8.98 -31.89
N ARG A 304 17.84 10.07 -32.41
CA ARG A 304 17.11 11.34 -32.61
C ARG A 304 15.97 11.15 -33.62
N LYS A 305 16.20 10.46 -34.73
CA LYS A 305 15.14 10.15 -35.72
C LYS A 305 14.04 9.29 -35.11
N ILE A 306 14.39 8.23 -34.37
CA ILE A 306 13.41 7.37 -33.69
C ILE A 306 12.58 8.18 -32.69
N LYS A 307 13.21 9.07 -31.92
CA LYS A 307 12.52 9.96 -30.97
C LYS A 307 11.61 10.97 -31.68
N GLU A 308 12.02 11.52 -32.81
CA GLU A 308 11.19 12.44 -33.62
C GLU A 308 9.98 11.72 -34.24
N ASP A 309 10.19 10.54 -34.81
CA ASP A 309 9.12 9.70 -35.36
C ASP A 309 8.12 9.27 -34.29
N ALA A 310 8.60 8.90 -33.09
CA ALA A 310 7.74 8.58 -31.95
C ALA A 310 6.89 9.79 -31.51
N LYS A 311 7.48 10.99 -31.47
CA LYS A 311 6.76 12.23 -31.17
C LYS A 311 5.70 12.56 -32.24
N LEU A 312 6.02 12.37 -33.52
CA LEU A 312 5.07 12.59 -34.61
C LEU A 312 3.89 11.61 -34.54
N ARG A 313 4.14 10.32 -34.29
CA ARG A 313 3.08 9.33 -34.09
C ARG A 313 2.21 9.65 -32.88
N GLN A 314 2.80 10.12 -31.80
CA GLN A 314 2.05 10.54 -30.60
C GLN A 314 1.21 11.79 -30.87
N ALA A 315 1.75 12.77 -31.59
CA ALA A 315 1.01 13.96 -32.01
C ALA A 315 -0.20 13.60 -32.88
N GLN A 316 -0.01 12.75 -33.89
CA GLN A 316 -1.09 12.27 -34.76
C GLN A 316 -2.20 11.54 -33.99
N LYS A 317 -1.82 10.61 -33.08
CA LYS A 317 -2.80 9.93 -32.22
C LYS A 317 -3.55 10.92 -31.32
N SER A 318 -2.87 11.93 -30.79
CA SER A 318 -3.51 12.95 -29.95
C SER A 318 -4.50 13.82 -30.75
N GLU A 319 -4.17 14.19 -31.98
CA GLU A 319 -5.05 14.93 -32.89
C GLU A 319 -6.28 14.11 -33.27
N GLU A 320 -6.09 12.84 -33.63
CA GLU A 320 -7.20 11.93 -33.96
C GLU A 320 -8.15 11.76 -32.77
N THR A 321 -7.61 11.56 -31.56
CA THR A 321 -8.45 11.44 -30.35
C THR A 321 -9.17 12.74 -30.00
N ALA A 322 -8.55 13.90 -30.25
CA ALA A 322 -9.19 15.21 -30.07
C ALA A 322 -10.33 15.44 -31.06
N LEU A 323 -10.12 15.11 -32.34
CA LEU A 323 -11.16 15.18 -33.38
C LEU A 323 -12.32 14.22 -33.07
N ALA A 324 -12.03 12.99 -32.62
CA ALA A 324 -13.07 12.03 -32.22
C ALA A 324 -13.88 12.53 -31.01
N ARG A 325 -13.25 13.19 -30.04
CA ARG A 325 -13.93 13.82 -28.90
C ARG A 325 -14.78 15.01 -29.33
N ALA A 326 -14.28 15.85 -30.23
CA ALA A 326 -15.04 16.97 -30.79
C ALA A 326 -16.28 16.48 -31.54
N ALA A 327 -16.15 15.48 -32.42
CA ALA A 327 -17.28 14.89 -33.15
C ALA A 327 -18.33 14.26 -32.20
N LYS A 328 -17.89 13.57 -31.13
CA LYS A 328 -18.80 13.04 -30.10
C LYS A 328 -19.53 14.16 -29.35
N ALA A 329 -18.84 15.26 -29.03
CA ALA A 329 -19.43 16.42 -28.38
C ALA A 329 -20.48 17.12 -29.28
N GLU A 330 -20.17 17.30 -30.56
CA GLU A 330 -21.10 17.84 -31.55
C GLU A 330 -22.34 16.95 -31.73
N ALA A 331 -22.17 15.64 -31.85
CA ALA A 331 -23.29 14.71 -31.95
C ALA A 331 -24.19 14.74 -30.69
N LYS A 332 -23.59 14.87 -29.50
CA LYS A 332 -24.33 15.03 -28.24
C LYS A 332 -25.08 16.38 -28.20
N ALA A 333 -24.45 17.46 -28.66
CA ALA A 333 -25.07 18.77 -28.77
C ALA A 333 -26.26 18.75 -29.75
N GLN A 334 -26.11 18.14 -30.93
CA GLN A 334 -27.19 17.97 -31.90
C GLN A 334 -28.36 17.15 -31.33
N ARG A 335 -28.08 16.04 -30.62
CA ARG A 335 -29.13 15.25 -29.94
C ARG A 335 -29.84 16.05 -28.85
N ALA A 336 -29.10 16.87 -28.10
CA ALA A 336 -29.69 17.75 -27.09
C ALA A 336 -30.58 18.83 -27.72
N MET A 337 -30.15 19.46 -28.83
CA MET A 337 -30.95 20.41 -29.59
C MET A 337 -32.24 19.77 -30.14
N GLN A 338 -32.15 18.56 -30.69
CA GLN A 338 -33.33 17.82 -31.18
C GLN A 338 -34.31 17.49 -30.05
N ARG A 339 -33.81 17.06 -28.88
CA ARG A 339 -34.65 16.81 -27.68
C ARG A 339 -35.29 18.10 -27.16
N ALA A 340 -34.55 19.21 -27.14
CA ALA A 340 -35.08 20.52 -26.75
C ALA A 340 -36.20 20.98 -27.69
N ALA A 341 -36.00 20.86 -29.01
CA ALA A 341 -37.02 21.17 -30.01
C ALA A 341 -38.27 20.27 -29.87
N GLN A 342 -38.09 18.96 -29.68
CA GLN A 342 -39.23 18.05 -29.43
C GLN A 342 -39.99 18.39 -28.15
N ASN A 343 -39.28 18.79 -27.09
CA ASN A 343 -39.90 19.21 -25.83
C ASN A 343 -40.68 20.52 -26.00
N GLN A 344 -40.16 21.50 -26.75
CA GLN A 344 -40.90 22.73 -27.08
C GLN A 344 -42.18 22.42 -27.83
N MET A 345 -42.13 21.58 -28.87
CA MET A 345 -43.31 21.13 -29.62
C MET A 345 -44.34 20.41 -28.73
N ARG A 346 -43.89 19.59 -27.77
CA ARG A 346 -44.78 18.94 -26.79
C ARG A 346 -45.41 19.95 -25.84
N LEU A 347 -44.66 20.95 -25.40
CA LEU A 347 -45.12 21.99 -24.49
C LEU A 347 -46.16 22.88 -25.17
N GLU A 348 -45.95 23.24 -26.43
CA GLU A 348 -46.93 23.94 -27.28
C GLU A 348 -48.22 23.13 -27.45
N ARG A 349 -48.12 21.84 -27.80
CA ARG A 349 -49.31 20.95 -27.88
C ARG A 349 -50.04 20.84 -26.55
N ALA A 350 -49.31 20.76 -25.43
CA ALA A 350 -49.90 20.71 -24.10
C ALA A 350 -50.59 22.04 -23.75
N HIS A 351 -50.02 23.17 -24.15
CA HIS A 351 -50.59 24.50 -23.98
C HIS A 351 -51.88 24.66 -24.79
N GLU A 352 -51.88 24.28 -26.07
CA GLU A 352 -53.09 24.25 -26.89
C GLU A 352 -54.16 23.33 -26.31
N ASN A 353 -53.78 22.15 -25.82
CA ASN A 353 -54.71 21.22 -25.17
C ASN A 353 -55.26 21.77 -23.85
N LYS A 354 -54.46 22.52 -23.08
CA LYS A 354 -54.92 23.23 -21.87
C LYS A 354 -55.92 24.32 -22.24
N LEU A 355 -55.65 25.15 -23.25
CA LEU A 355 -56.59 26.15 -23.75
C LEU A 355 -57.90 25.52 -24.25
N LYS A 356 -57.84 24.41 -24.99
CA LYS A 356 -59.03 23.66 -25.43
C LYS A 356 -59.80 23.07 -24.24
N LYS A 357 -59.10 22.56 -23.22
CA LYS A 357 -59.71 22.03 -21.99
C LYS A 357 -60.28 23.13 -21.11
N SER A 358 -59.63 24.29 -20.96
CA SER A 358 -60.18 25.41 -20.19
C SER A 358 -61.44 25.94 -20.87
N GLY A 359 -61.44 26.06 -22.20
CA GLY A 359 -62.65 26.40 -22.95
C GLY A 359 -63.79 25.39 -22.74
N LYS A 360 -63.51 24.08 -22.79
CA LYS A 360 -64.51 23.03 -22.49
C LYS A 360 -64.93 23.00 -21.02
N LEU A 361 -64.01 23.27 -20.09
CA LEU A 361 -64.29 23.26 -18.66
C LEU A 361 -65.12 24.48 -18.28
N GLU A 362 -64.90 25.63 -18.91
CA GLU A 362 -65.74 26.82 -18.75
C GLU A 362 -67.16 26.61 -19.28
N SER A 363 -67.33 25.93 -20.43
CA SER A 363 -68.67 25.55 -20.91
C SER A 363 -69.35 24.54 -19.97
N MET A 364 -68.62 23.51 -19.53
CA MET A 364 -69.11 22.51 -18.56
C MET A 364 -69.35 23.11 -17.17
N ARG A 365 -68.60 24.13 -16.75
CA ARG A 365 -68.78 24.82 -15.46
C ARG A 365 -69.97 25.76 -15.49
N ARG A 366 -70.30 26.34 -16.66
CA ARG A 366 -71.58 27.03 -16.86
C ARG A 366 -72.76 26.05 -16.76
N GLU A 367 -72.70 24.91 -17.45
CA GLU A 367 -73.72 23.84 -17.31
C GLU A 367 -73.79 23.26 -15.89
N LYS A 368 -72.64 23.01 -15.24
CA LYS A 368 -72.60 22.51 -13.86
C LYS A 368 -73.00 23.54 -12.83
N ALA A 369 -72.79 24.84 -13.03
CA ALA A 369 -73.30 25.87 -12.12
C ALA A 369 -74.83 25.92 -12.15
N GLU A 370 -75.44 25.68 -13.33
CA GLU A 370 -76.90 25.52 -13.47
C GLU A 370 -77.42 24.24 -12.80
N LEU A 371 -76.62 23.16 -12.76
CA LEU A 371 -76.96 21.91 -12.08
C LEU A 371 -76.61 21.88 -10.58
N ALA A 372 -75.55 22.56 -10.13
CA ALA A 372 -75.09 22.60 -8.74
C ALA A 372 -75.96 23.50 -7.86
N GLN A 373 -76.75 24.41 -8.46
CA GLN A 373 -77.81 25.11 -7.74
C GLN A 373 -78.96 24.18 -7.32
N LYS A 374 -78.96 22.90 -7.73
CA LYS A 374 -80.01 21.92 -7.42
C LYS A 374 -79.58 20.77 -6.50
N VAL A 375 -78.31 20.60 -6.16
CA VAL A 375 -77.87 19.46 -5.33
C VAL A 375 -76.66 19.86 -4.48
N SER A 376 -76.90 20.48 -3.32
CA SER A 376 -75.90 20.53 -2.26
C SER A 376 -76.54 20.49 -0.87
N ASP A 377 -77.37 19.47 -0.64
CA ASP A 377 -77.57 18.89 0.69
C ASP A 377 -76.97 17.48 0.68
N ALA A 378 -76.27 17.13 1.75
CA ALA A 378 -75.67 15.84 2.10
C ALA A 378 -74.35 15.44 1.39
N ASN A 379 -73.21 15.65 2.06
CA ASN A 379 -72.43 14.54 2.64
C ASN A 379 -71.22 15.05 3.47
N SER A 380 -71.34 14.96 4.78
CA SER A 380 -70.27 15.15 5.75
C SER A 380 -69.58 13.82 6.02
N ASN A 381 -68.38 13.59 5.46
CA ASN A 381 -67.51 12.51 5.91
C ASN A 381 -66.43 13.06 6.84
N GLU A 382 -66.51 12.57 8.07
CA GLU A 382 -65.80 12.98 9.26
C GLU A 382 -64.31 12.65 9.16
N LYS A 383 -63.46 13.66 9.40
CA LYS A 383 -62.00 13.52 9.37
C LYS A 383 -61.55 12.82 10.66
N VAL A 384 -60.99 11.62 10.53
CA VAL A 384 -60.28 10.91 11.61
C VAL A 384 -59.15 11.80 12.14
N LYS A 385 -59.20 12.12 13.44
CA LYS A 385 -58.19 12.93 14.14
C LYS A 385 -56.88 12.15 14.23
N VAL A 386 -55.88 12.55 13.44
CA VAL A 386 -54.50 12.06 13.55
C VAL A 386 -53.77 12.93 14.58
N ASN A 387 -54.08 12.74 15.86
CA ASN A 387 -53.23 13.21 16.96
C ASN A 387 -52.31 12.03 17.35
N MET A 388 -51.03 12.28 17.60
CA MET A 388 -49.94 11.33 17.99
C MET A 388 -48.94 10.95 16.88
N LEU A 389 -48.31 11.91 16.21
CA LEU A 389 -47.18 11.67 15.27
C LEU A 389 -45.87 12.38 15.66
N ALA A 390 -45.83 13.11 16.78
CA ALA A 390 -44.66 13.92 17.14
C ALA A 390 -43.46 13.07 17.63
N ASP A 391 -43.72 12.01 18.41
CA ASP A 391 -42.64 11.30 19.14
C ASP A 391 -41.95 10.18 18.35
N LEU A 392 -42.38 9.93 17.11
CA LEU A 392 -41.91 8.79 16.32
C LEU A 392 -40.72 9.11 15.40
N LYS A 393 -40.23 10.36 15.37
CA LYS A 393 -39.18 10.80 14.43
C LYS A 393 -37.76 10.38 14.83
N ASN A 394 -37.52 10.03 16.10
CA ASN A 394 -36.19 9.76 16.64
C ASN A 394 -35.96 8.29 17.04
N VAL A 395 -36.82 7.35 16.61
CA VAL A 395 -36.71 5.94 17.00
C VAL A 395 -35.58 5.27 16.21
N THR A 396 -34.41 5.11 16.84
CA THR A 396 -33.26 4.34 16.34
C THR A 396 -33.19 2.96 17.01
N GLY A 397 -32.28 2.09 16.54
CA GLY A 397 -32.10 0.74 17.11
C GLY A 397 -31.71 0.72 18.60
N ASP A 398 -31.14 1.82 19.10
CA ASP A 398 -30.70 1.97 20.49
C ASP A 398 -31.79 2.50 21.42
N THR A 399 -32.97 2.82 20.89
CA THR A 399 -34.09 3.33 21.70
C THR A 399 -34.57 2.26 22.67
N LYS A 400 -34.64 2.59 23.97
CA LYS A 400 -35.16 1.68 25.00
C LYS A 400 -36.60 1.27 24.68
N ASP A 401 -36.93 0.01 24.92
CA ASP A 401 -38.26 -0.53 24.63
C ASP A 401 -39.26 -0.04 25.68
N PRO A 402 -40.43 0.51 25.29
CA PRO A 402 -41.43 1.02 26.24
C PRO A 402 -41.92 -0.05 27.22
N ARG A 403 -41.83 -1.35 26.88
CA ARG A 403 -42.19 -2.44 27.78
C ARG A 403 -41.20 -2.62 28.94
N SER A 404 -39.99 -2.07 28.83
CA SER A 404 -39.00 -2.09 29.92
C SER A 404 -39.40 -1.26 31.14
N VAL A 405 -40.51 -0.53 31.07
CA VAL A 405 -41.03 0.27 32.18
C VAL A 405 -42.05 -0.51 33.02
N LEU A 406 -42.74 -1.50 32.43
CA LEU A 406 -43.80 -2.30 33.06
C LEU A 406 -43.35 -3.07 34.31
N THR A 407 -44.30 -3.41 35.21
CA THR A 407 -44.00 -4.30 36.34
C THR A 407 -43.75 -5.74 35.87
N LEU A 408 -43.13 -6.56 36.72
CA LEU A 408 -42.86 -7.96 36.41
C LEU A 408 -44.16 -8.75 36.17
N GLU A 409 -45.19 -8.49 36.97
CA GLU A 409 -46.52 -9.12 36.84
C GLU A 409 -47.18 -8.78 35.50
N ASP A 410 -47.13 -7.52 35.07
CA ASP A 410 -47.70 -7.08 33.79
C ASP A 410 -46.95 -7.70 32.60
N LEU A 411 -45.62 -7.83 32.70
CA LEU A 411 -44.82 -8.50 31.66
C LEU A 411 -45.14 -9.99 31.56
N GLN A 412 -45.35 -10.68 32.68
CA GLN A 412 -45.80 -12.07 32.69
C GLN A 412 -47.19 -12.22 32.04
N ALA A 413 -48.12 -11.31 32.33
CA ALA A 413 -49.43 -11.28 31.71
C ALA A 413 -49.33 -11.04 30.18
N LEU A 414 -48.44 -10.16 29.74
CA LEU A 414 -48.20 -9.86 28.33
C LEU A 414 -47.57 -11.07 27.60
N CYS A 415 -46.61 -11.75 28.23
CA CYS A 415 -46.07 -13.01 27.73
C CYS A 415 -47.16 -14.09 27.59
N GLY A 416 -48.02 -14.24 28.60
CA GLY A 416 -49.16 -15.16 28.56
C GLY A 416 -50.14 -14.87 27.42
N GLN A 417 -50.47 -13.60 27.16
CA GLN A 417 -51.33 -13.20 26.05
C GLN A 417 -50.76 -13.55 24.67
N ARG A 418 -49.43 -13.57 24.55
CA ARG A 418 -48.73 -13.93 23.31
C ARG A 418 -48.36 -15.41 23.21
N ALA A 419 -48.85 -16.23 24.15
CA ALA A 419 -48.49 -17.64 24.26
C ALA A 419 -46.97 -17.88 24.34
N LEU A 420 -46.25 -16.95 25.00
CA LEU A 420 -44.85 -17.09 25.37
C LEU A 420 -44.76 -17.58 26.82
N ASP A 421 -43.67 -18.26 27.16
CA ASP A 421 -43.44 -18.77 28.51
C ASP A 421 -43.40 -17.61 29.54
N PRO A 422 -44.35 -17.54 30.50
CA PRO A 422 -44.40 -16.49 31.51
C PRO A 422 -43.36 -16.71 32.63
N GLU A 423 -42.71 -17.87 32.70
CA GLU A 423 -41.72 -18.15 33.75
C GLU A 423 -40.38 -17.46 33.42
N GLY A 424 -40.20 -16.25 33.97
CA GLY A 424 -38.95 -15.48 33.90
C GLY A 424 -38.58 -14.92 35.27
N ARG A 425 -37.30 -15.02 35.64
CA ARG A 425 -36.82 -14.54 36.96
C ARG A 425 -36.46 -13.06 36.96
N SER A 426 -36.22 -12.47 35.78
CA SER A 426 -35.88 -11.05 35.64
C SER A 426 -36.78 -10.33 34.64
N LYS A 427 -36.96 -9.03 34.87
CA LYS A 427 -37.70 -8.12 34.01
C LYS A 427 -37.09 -8.04 32.61
N GLU A 428 -35.77 -7.99 32.53
CA GLU A 428 -35.00 -7.92 31.28
C GLU A 428 -35.21 -9.18 30.42
N GLU A 429 -35.28 -10.36 31.05
CA GLU A 429 -35.48 -11.63 30.35
C GLU A 429 -36.87 -11.68 29.66
N LEU A 430 -37.93 -11.24 30.35
CA LEU A 430 -39.29 -11.20 29.77
C LEU A 430 -39.39 -10.17 28.64
N VAL A 431 -38.78 -9.00 28.79
CA VAL A 431 -38.73 -7.97 27.74
C VAL A 431 -37.95 -8.47 26.52
N GLN A 432 -36.81 -9.14 26.72
CA GLN A 432 -36.03 -9.69 25.62
C GLN A 432 -36.81 -10.78 24.87
N ARG A 433 -37.52 -11.68 25.57
CA ARG A 433 -38.39 -12.68 24.91
C ARG A 433 -39.49 -12.04 24.05
N LEU A 434 -40.08 -10.93 24.52
CA LEU A 434 -41.08 -10.17 23.75
C LEU A 434 -40.47 -9.52 22.51
N LYS A 435 -39.25 -8.98 22.62
CA LYS A 435 -38.50 -8.44 21.47
C LYS A 435 -38.17 -9.53 20.46
N ASP A 436 -37.66 -10.67 20.90
CA ASP A 436 -37.32 -11.80 20.03
C ASP A 436 -38.57 -12.33 19.29
N ALA A 437 -39.74 -12.28 19.94
CA ALA A 437 -41.02 -12.60 19.30
C ALA A 437 -41.42 -11.55 18.24
N ASP A 438 -41.25 -10.25 18.52
CA ASP A 438 -41.50 -9.18 17.54
C ASP A 438 -40.52 -9.23 16.35
N ASP A 439 -39.29 -9.69 16.57
CA ASP A 439 -38.25 -9.82 15.56
C ASP A 439 -38.55 -10.90 14.51
N LYS A 440 -39.23 -11.97 14.94
CA LYS A 440 -39.69 -13.08 14.09
C LYS A 440 -40.78 -12.66 13.09
N PHE A 441 -41.52 -11.58 13.33
CA PHE A 441 -42.52 -11.10 12.37
C PHE A 441 -41.89 -10.42 11.16
N SER A 442 -42.46 -10.69 9.98
CA SER A 442 -42.09 -9.99 8.75
C SER A 442 -42.65 -8.56 8.75
N ALA A 443 -42.07 -7.67 7.94
CA ALA A 443 -42.55 -6.29 7.82
C ALA A 443 -44.03 -6.21 7.38
N ALA A 444 -44.50 -7.15 6.56
CA ALA A 444 -45.90 -7.22 6.14
C ALA A 444 -46.85 -7.61 7.29
N GLN A 445 -46.43 -8.55 8.15
CA GLN A 445 -47.19 -8.95 9.33
C GLN A 445 -47.29 -7.80 10.34
N LEU A 446 -46.18 -7.11 10.60
CA LEU A 446 -46.15 -5.92 11.46
C LEU A 446 -47.07 -4.81 10.94
N LYS A 447 -47.06 -4.55 9.62
CA LYS A 447 -48.00 -3.60 8.98
C LYS A 447 -49.47 -3.99 9.18
N ASN A 448 -49.80 -5.27 9.07
CA ASN A 448 -51.16 -5.76 9.29
C ASN A 448 -51.57 -5.64 10.78
N MET A 449 -50.66 -5.92 11.70
CA MET A 449 -50.88 -5.73 13.14
C MET A 449 -51.07 -4.25 13.49
N CYS A 450 -50.24 -3.35 12.94
CA CYS A 450 -50.42 -1.91 13.09
C CYS A 450 -51.79 -1.47 12.55
N ARG A 451 -52.19 -1.93 11.36
CA ARG A 451 -53.50 -1.62 10.78
C ARG A 451 -54.66 -2.13 11.65
N ALA A 452 -54.55 -3.35 12.18
CA ALA A 452 -55.56 -3.92 13.08
C ALA A 452 -55.70 -3.14 14.40
N LYS A 453 -54.62 -2.50 14.86
CA LYS A 453 -54.58 -1.63 16.05
C LYS A 453 -54.83 -0.15 15.74
N GLY A 454 -55.15 0.23 14.49
CA GLY A 454 -55.38 1.62 14.08
C GLY A 454 -54.13 2.50 14.04
N LEU A 455 -52.94 1.91 13.94
CA LEU A 455 -51.65 2.60 13.93
C LEU A 455 -51.18 2.93 12.51
N ASN A 456 -50.24 3.87 12.41
CA ASN A 456 -49.63 4.24 11.14
C ASN A 456 -48.84 3.05 10.56
N VAL A 457 -49.11 2.72 9.30
CA VAL A 457 -48.50 1.59 8.59
C VAL A 457 -47.23 2.02 7.81
N ALA A 458 -46.98 3.33 7.73
CA ALA A 458 -45.78 3.89 7.12
C ALA A 458 -44.63 3.95 8.14
N GLY A 459 -43.55 3.22 7.89
CA GLY A 459 -42.37 3.19 8.76
C GLY A 459 -41.39 2.07 8.40
N THR A 460 -40.17 2.18 8.94
CA THR A 460 -39.17 1.09 8.93
C THR A 460 -39.62 -0.06 9.85
N LYS A 461 -39.05 -1.25 9.68
CA LYS A 461 -39.40 -2.43 10.51
C LYS A 461 -39.27 -2.14 12.01
N ILE A 462 -38.24 -1.38 12.39
CA ILE A 462 -37.95 -0.97 13.77
C ILE A 462 -39.08 -0.09 14.32
N LEU A 463 -39.51 0.92 13.56
CA LEU A 463 -40.59 1.83 13.97
C LEU A 463 -41.92 1.11 14.18
N LEU A 464 -42.25 0.15 13.31
CA LEU A 464 -43.48 -0.64 13.43
C LEU A 464 -43.47 -1.53 14.68
N LYS A 465 -42.33 -2.15 15.02
CA LYS A 465 -42.17 -2.92 16.26
C LYS A 465 -42.36 -2.03 17.48
N TYR A 466 -41.70 -0.86 17.48
CA TYR A 466 -41.80 0.11 18.57
C TYR A 466 -43.24 0.58 18.80
N GLN A 467 -43.99 0.88 17.74
CA GLN A 467 -45.40 1.26 17.84
C GLN A 467 -46.27 0.14 18.44
N ILE A 468 -46.04 -1.11 18.04
CA ILE A 468 -46.75 -2.26 18.59
C ILE A 468 -46.43 -2.45 20.07
N ALA A 469 -45.17 -2.29 20.45
CA ALA A 469 -44.71 -2.39 21.84
C ALA A 469 -45.30 -1.28 22.72
N LEU A 470 -45.32 -0.04 22.23
CA LEU A 470 -45.88 1.11 22.92
C LEU A 470 -47.38 0.94 23.18
N VAL A 471 -48.13 0.49 22.17
CA VAL A 471 -49.57 0.24 22.32
C VAL A 471 -49.86 -0.91 23.28
N GLU A 472 -48.97 -1.89 23.38
CA GLU A 472 -49.13 -2.98 24.36
C GLU A 472 -48.78 -2.54 25.76
N ALA A 473 -47.74 -1.73 25.94
CA ALA A 473 -47.38 -1.17 27.23
C ALA A 473 -48.50 -0.27 27.79
N ARG A 474 -49.08 0.60 26.96
CA ARG A 474 -50.23 1.47 27.31
C ARG A 474 -51.50 0.75 27.74
N LYS A 475 -51.60 -0.57 27.60
CA LYS A 475 -52.75 -1.33 28.11
C LYS A 475 -52.69 -1.56 29.62
N PHE A 476 -51.51 -1.40 30.21
CA PHE A 476 -51.28 -1.67 31.62
C PHE A 476 -51.13 -0.35 32.39
N PRO A 477 -51.77 -0.23 33.57
CA PRO A 477 -51.73 1.00 34.36
C PRO A 477 -50.33 1.33 34.88
N SER A 478 -49.45 0.33 35.07
CA SER A 478 -48.07 0.55 35.48
C SER A 478 -47.24 1.34 34.48
N PHE A 479 -47.62 1.34 33.20
CA PHE A 479 -46.97 2.16 32.20
C PHE A 479 -47.29 3.64 32.39
N ASP A 480 -48.55 3.97 32.68
CA ASP A 480 -48.97 5.35 32.91
C ASP A 480 -48.43 5.89 34.25
N GLU A 481 -48.38 5.04 35.29
CA GLU A 481 -47.80 5.40 36.60
C GLU A 481 -46.30 5.72 36.49
N ALA A 482 -45.56 4.94 35.71
CA ALA A 482 -44.14 5.21 35.50
C ALA A 482 -43.86 6.38 34.55
N LEU A 483 -44.80 6.70 33.65
CA LEU A 483 -44.73 7.90 32.83
C LEU A 483 -44.92 9.16 33.70
N LEU A 484 -45.89 9.12 34.62
CA LEU A 484 -46.12 10.19 35.59
C LEU A 484 -44.93 10.37 36.54
N ALA A 485 -44.32 9.28 37.01
CA ALA A 485 -43.12 9.34 37.84
C ALA A 485 -41.91 9.94 37.09
N ALA A 486 -41.78 9.71 35.78
CA ALA A 486 -40.72 10.30 34.97
C ALA A 486 -40.96 11.81 34.72
N ASP A 487 -42.21 12.23 34.54
CA ASP A 487 -42.56 13.66 34.42
C ASP A 487 -42.33 14.41 35.75
N GLU A 488 -42.52 13.76 36.91
CA GLU A 488 -42.25 14.34 38.25
C GLU A 488 -40.74 14.48 38.55
N GLU A 489 -39.88 13.60 38.02
CA GLU A 489 -38.42 13.70 38.20
C GLU A 489 -37.76 14.79 37.32
N GLU A 490 -38.43 15.26 36.25
CA GLU A 490 -37.92 16.35 35.40
C GLU A 490 -38.25 17.76 35.96
N GLU A 491 -39.13 17.90 36.96
CA GLU A 491 -39.54 19.21 37.52
C GLU A 491 -38.69 19.70 38.72
N GLU A 492 -37.78 18.89 39.28
CA GLU A 492 -36.89 19.29 40.41
C GLU A 492 -35.42 19.58 40.01
N GLY A 493 -35.12 19.71 38.71
CA GLY A 493 -33.77 19.97 38.19
C GLY A 493 -33.55 21.37 37.61
N ASP A 494 -33.72 22.43 38.40
CA ASP A 494 -33.29 23.80 38.04
C ASP A 494 -31.80 24.01 38.39
N GLY A 495 -31.01 24.48 37.41
CA GLY A 495 -29.68 25.06 37.61
C GLY A 495 -28.49 24.30 37.01
N ASP A 496 -28.27 24.42 35.70
CA ASP A 496 -27.15 25.24 35.22
C ASP A 496 -27.10 25.36 33.68
N GLU A 497 -26.98 26.61 33.30
CA GLU A 497 -26.78 27.18 31.97
C GLU A 497 -25.43 26.77 31.37
N VAL A 498 -25.42 26.05 30.23
CA VAL A 498 -24.34 26.15 29.24
C VAL A 498 -24.92 26.00 27.83
N THR A 499 -25.17 27.14 27.19
CA THR A 499 -25.32 27.21 25.73
C THR A 499 -23.96 26.93 25.07
N GLN A 500 -23.81 25.77 24.43
CA GLN A 500 -22.77 25.56 23.43
C GLN A 500 -23.42 25.35 22.06
N ASP A 501 -23.39 26.42 21.27
CA ASP A 501 -23.52 26.38 19.82
C ASP A 501 -22.49 25.40 19.25
N VAL A 502 -22.96 24.24 18.78
CA VAL A 502 -22.16 23.33 17.96
C VAL A 502 -22.74 23.32 16.55
N ASN A 503 -22.04 24.08 15.72
CA ASN A 503 -21.97 24.06 14.26
C ASN A 503 -22.68 22.87 13.58
N ASN A 504 -23.74 23.24 12.87
CA ASN A 504 -24.37 22.47 11.80
C ASN A 504 -23.39 22.41 10.61
N GLU A 505 -22.59 21.35 10.51
CA GLU A 505 -21.91 21.03 9.24
C GLU A 505 -22.86 20.28 8.29
N PRO A 506 -22.93 20.64 7.00
CA PRO A 506 -23.76 19.97 6.03
C PRO A 506 -23.18 18.59 5.68
N ILE A 507 -23.93 17.54 6.01
CA ILE A 507 -23.67 16.16 5.57
C ILE A 507 -23.85 16.09 4.05
N ASP A 508 -22.72 16.01 3.35
CA ASP A 508 -22.63 15.81 1.91
C ASP A 508 -22.96 14.34 1.59
N LEU A 509 -24.23 14.11 1.28
CA LEU A 509 -24.82 12.81 0.94
C LEU A 509 -24.44 12.46 -0.51
N LEU A 510 -23.19 12.05 -0.72
CA LEU A 510 -22.76 11.54 -2.02
C LEU A 510 -23.19 10.07 -2.17
N GLN A 511 -24.17 9.87 -3.06
CA GLN A 511 -24.47 8.59 -3.67
C GLN A 511 -23.23 8.05 -4.40
N GLY A 512 -22.79 6.86 -4.01
CA GLY A 512 -21.80 6.05 -4.73
C GLY A 512 -22.25 4.59 -4.66
N ALA A 513 -23.26 4.27 -5.46
CA ALA A 513 -23.52 2.90 -5.88
C ALA A 513 -22.63 2.68 -7.11
N ASP A 514 -21.48 2.04 -6.89
CA ASP A 514 -20.71 1.41 -7.96
C ASP A 514 -20.65 -0.08 -7.60
N ASP A 515 -21.50 -0.83 -8.32
CA ASP A 515 -21.49 -2.27 -8.44
C ASP A 515 -20.21 -2.65 -9.21
N ASP A 516 -19.17 -3.12 -8.51
CA ASP A 516 -18.06 -3.86 -9.12
C ASP A 516 -18.45 -5.35 -9.15
N GLU A 517 -19.25 -5.74 -10.15
CA GLU A 517 -19.19 -7.07 -10.72
C GLU A 517 -18.04 -7.06 -11.74
N ASP A 518 -16.93 -7.74 -11.46
CA ASP A 518 -16.10 -8.33 -12.51
C ASP A 518 -15.21 -9.48 -11.99
N GLU A 519 -15.27 -10.57 -12.77
CA GLU A 519 -14.22 -11.56 -13.03
C GLU A 519 -13.69 -12.45 -11.90
N ILE A 520 -14.43 -13.54 -11.67
CA ILE A 520 -13.82 -14.83 -11.28
C ILE A 520 -13.25 -15.48 -12.56
N MET A 521 -11.93 -15.58 -12.58
CA MET A 521 -11.12 -16.27 -13.57
C MET A 521 -11.26 -17.80 -13.48
N PHE A 522 -11.37 -18.41 -14.66
CA PHE A 522 -10.95 -19.75 -15.10
C PHE A 522 -10.48 -20.80 -14.06
N GLU A 523 -11.10 -21.98 -14.14
CA GLU A 523 -10.42 -23.28 -14.16
C GLU A 523 -10.69 -23.99 -15.49
#